data_AF-A0A3R6MHM6-F1
#
_entry.id   AF-A0A3R6MHM6-F1
#
_cell.length_a   1.000
_cell.length_b   1.000
_cell.length_c   1.000
_cell.angle_alpha   90.00
_cell.angle_beta   90.00
_cell.angle_gamma   90.00
#
_symmetry.space_group_name_H-M   'P 1'
#
loop_
_entity.id
_entity.type
_entity.pdbx_description
1 polymer ?
#
loop_
_entity_poly.entity_id
_entity_poly.type
_entity_poly.pdbx_seq_one_letter_code
_entity_poly.pdbx_strand_id
1 'polypeptide(L)'
;MRKITVTEALNELKLYDSKISKAITSATFCGAAKKSVPTIGVQTKDDFRANAQAKYQSVKDLIVNRNELKSAIVASNAATEITVNGVTMTRAEGIERKNSIQYEKNLLNKMKLDYVAAMRLVESENKKVDAKIDEMLQAWVGKDSSKKIAKEDQEALSKPYREANEFGFIDPLGIYEKMTALEADIDGFESNIDSTLVLSNATTFIELSF
;
A
#
# COMPACT_ATOMS: atom_id res chain seq x y z
N MET A 1 -0.31 -37.11 7.42
CA MET A 1 -0.78 -35.95 6.64
C MET A 1 -1.87 -35.25 7.42
N ARG A 2 -1.65 -33.98 7.76
CA ARG A 2 -2.57 -33.15 8.51
C ARG A 2 -3.16 -32.09 7.60
N LYS A 3 -4.48 -31.91 7.63
CA LYS A 3 -5.19 -30.89 6.85
C LYS A 3 -5.71 -29.81 7.80
N ILE A 4 -5.32 -28.56 7.55
CA ILE A 4 -5.74 -27.40 8.35
C ILE A 4 -6.08 -26.23 7.43
N THR A 5 -6.86 -25.28 7.93
CA THR A 5 -7.10 -24.01 7.23
C THR A 5 -5.85 -23.15 7.18
N VAL A 6 -5.76 -22.23 6.22
CA VAL A 6 -4.67 -21.24 6.17
C VAL A 6 -4.68 -20.36 7.44
N THR A 7 -5.86 -20.04 7.98
CA THR A 7 -6.00 -19.32 9.26
C THR A 7 -5.34 -20.07 10.42
N GLU A 8 -5.63 -21.36 10.58
CA GLU A 8 -4.98 -22.21 11.60
C GLU A 8 -3.47 -22.28 11.38
N ALA A 9 -3.05 -22.46 10.12
CA ALA A 9 -1.64 -22.52 9.75
C ALA A 9 -0.88 -21.23 10.12
N LEU A 10 -1.46 -20.06 9.90
CA LEU A 10 -0.87 -18.77 10.28
C LEU A 10 -0.75 -18.61 11.80
N ASN A 11 -1.73 -19.09 12.56
CA ASN A 11 -1.69 -19.07 14.02
C ASN A 11 -0.61 -20.03 14.56
N GLU A 12 -0.53 -21.23 13.99
CA GLU A 12 0.49 -22.20 14.35
C GLU A 12 1.90 -21.72 14.01
N LEU A 13 2.08 -21.05 12.88
CA LEU A 13 3.37 -20.48 12.49
C LEU A 13 3.91 -19.52 13.58
N LYS A 14 3.05 -18.66 14.13
CA LYS A 14 3.41 -17.76 15.25
C LYS A 14 3.77 -18.56 16.52
N LEU A 15 3.04 -19.63 16.80
CA LEU A 15 3.35 -20.51 17.94
C LEU A 15 4.68 -21.23 17.75
N TYR A 16 5.00 -21.68 16.53
CA TYR A 16 6.30 -22.28 16.20
C TYR A 16 7.44 -21.29 16.42
N ASP A 17 7.31 -20.04 15.98
CA ASP A 17 8.34 -19.02 16.17
C ASP A 17 8.66 -18.81 17.67
N SER A 18 7.62 -18.75 18.52
CA SER A 18 7.77 -18.66 19.98
C SER A 18 8.38 -19.93 20.60
N LYS A 19 7.90 -21.12 20.20
CA LYS A 19 8.41 -22.42 20.68
C LYS A 19 9.88 -22.62 20.33
N ILE A 20 10.28 -22.32 19.09
CA ILE A 20 11.67 -22.40 18.63
C ILE A 20 12.55 -21.45 19.44
N SER A 21 12.14 -20.19 19.58
CA SER A 21 12.89 -19.19 20.35
C SER A 21 13.11 -19.63 21.81
N LYS A 22 12.07 -20.17 22.46
CA LYS A 22 12.15 -20.70 23.83
C LYS A 22 13.02 -21.94 23.92
N ALA A 23 12.90 -22.87 22.97
CA ALA A 23 13.69 -24.09 22.93
C ALA A 23 15.18 -23.81 22.74
N ILE A 24 15.53 -22.84 21.87
CA ILE A 24 16.91 -22.38 21.68
C ILE A 24 17.44 -21.72 22.96
N THR A 25 16.70 -20.76 23.52
CA THR A 25 17.16 -19.99 24.70
C THR A 25 17.36 -20.88 25.93
N SER A 26 16.55 -21.93 26.09
CA SER A 26 16.64 -22.85 27.23
C SER A 26 17.57 -24.05 26.99
N ALA A 27 18.16 -24.17 25.80
CA ALA A 27 19.07 -25.24 25.47
C ALA A 27 20.51 -24.90 25.81
N THR A 28 21.23 -25.89 26.32
CA THR A 28 22.67 -25.82 26.55
C THR A 28 23.30 -26.91 25.71
N PHE A 29 23.95 -26.52 24.61
CA PHE A 29 24.49 -27.47 23.64
C PHE A 29 25.94 -27.88 23.93
N CYS A 30 26.68 -27.03 24.63
CA CYS A 30 28.06 -27.24 25.01
C CYS A 30 28.31 -26.70 26.41
N GLY A 31 29.33 -27.23 27.08
CA GLY A 31 29.73 -26.76 28.40
C GLY A 31 31.14 -27.20 28.75
N ALA A 32 31.71 -26.60 29.78
CA ALA A 32 33.09 -26.83 30.20
C ALA A 32 33.15 -27.47 31.60
N ALA A 33 34.03 -28.45 31.78
CA ALA A 33 34.30 -29.09 33.06
C ALA A 33 35.76 -29.60 33.11
N LYS A 34 36.31 -29.75 34.31
CA LYS A 34 37.64 -30.38 34.49
C LYS A 34 37.58 -31.81 33.95
N LYS A 35 38.64 -32.25 33.25
CA LYS A 35 38.71 -33.62 32.70
C LYS A 35 38.56 -34.69 33.79
N SER A 36 39.15 -34.45 34.97
CA SER A 36 39.13 -35.35 36.12
C SER A 36 37.78 -35.48 36.83
N VAL A 37 36.84 -34.55 36.63
CA VAL A 37 35.53 -34.57 37.31
C VAL A 37 34.49 -35.22 36.39
N PRO A 38 33.68 -36.20 36.85
CA PRO A 38 32.73 -36.91 35.97
C PRO A 38 31.44 -36.12 35.66
N THR A 39 31.24 -34.97 36.30
CA THR A 39 30.03 -34.15 36.19
C THR A 39 30.28 -32.81 35.48
N ILE A 40 29.20 -32.22 34.99
CA ILE A 40 29.12 -30.83 34.55
C ILE A 40 27.92 -30.16 35.24
N GLY A 41 28.22 -29.23 36.16
CA GLY A 41 27.20 -28.69 37.05
C GLY A 41 26.60 -29.79 37.94
N VAL A 42 25.28 -29.99 37.84
CA VAL A 42 24.51 -30.95 38.65
C VAL A 42 24.28 -32.31 37.98
N GLN A 43 24.69 -32.49 36.71
CA GLN A 43 24.45 -33.72 35.94
C GLN A 43 25.76 -34.39 35.51
N THR A 44 25.70 -35.68 35.17
CA THR A 44 26.85 -36.41 34.63
C THR A 44 27.21 -35.92 33.22
N LYS A 45 28.45 -36.16 32.79
CA LYS A 45 28.87 -35.81 31.42
C LYS A 45 28.10 -36.57 30.34
N ASP A 46 27.71 -37.82 30.60
CA ASP A 46 26.95 -38.63 29.64
C ASP A 46 25.50 -38.15 29.54
N ASP A 47 24.86 -37.83 30.68
CA ASP A 47 23.51 -37.22 30.69
C ASP A 47 23.52 -35.87 29.99
N PHE A 48 24.54 -35.04 30.22
CA PHE A 48 24.69 -33.77 29.50
C PHE A 48 24.76 -33.99 27.98
N ARG A 49 25.57 -34.96 27.52
CA ARG A 49 25.72 -35.25 26.09
C ARG A 49 24.39 -35.71 25.48
N ALA A 50 23.70 -36.65 26.14
CA ALA A 50 22.40 -37.14 25.69
C ALA A 50 21.36 -36.01 25.65
N ASN A 51 21.28 -35.19 26.70
CA ASN A 51 20.38 -34.04 26.79
C ASN A 51 20.68 -32.99 25.71
N ALA A 52 21.95 -32.67 25.46
CA ALA A 52 22.34 -31.72 24.42
C ALA A 52 21.96 -32.20 23.02
N GLN A 53 22.18 -33.49 22.71
CA GLN A 53 21.78 -34.10 21.44
C GLN A 53 20.26 -34.12 21.27
N ALA A 54 19.52 -34.52 22.30
CA ALA A 54 18.06 -34.55 22.28
C ALA A 54 17.45 -33.14 22.10
N LYS A 55 17.97 -32.14 22.81
CA LYS A 55 17.54 -30.74 22.64
C LYS A 55 17.86 -30.21 21.25
N TYR A 56 19.04 -30.53 20.71
CA TYR A 56 19.41 -30.14 19.34
C TYR A 56 18.45 -30.74 18.31
N GLN A 57 18.17 -32.04 18.40
CA GLN A 57 17.25 -32.71 17.49
C GLN A 57 15.84 -32.10 17.60
N SER A 58 15.33 -31.90 18.82
CA SER A 58 14.03 -31.29 19.05
C SER A 58 13.91 -29.88 18.44
N VAL A 59 14.94 -29.04 18.62
CA VAL A 59 14.98 -27.70 18.00
C VAL A 59 14.99 -27.80 16.47
N LYS A 60 15.78 -28.73 15.92
CA LYS A 60 15.87 -28.94 14.47
C LYS A 60 14.52 -29.40 13.88
N ASP A 61 13.83 -30.31 14.53
CA ASP A 61 12.51 -30.80 14.11
C ASP A 61 11.48 -29.68 14.12
N LEU A 62 11.47 -28.84 15.18
CA LEU A 62 10.61 -27.66 15.23
C LEU A 62 10.86 -26.70 14.06
N ILE A 63 12.13 -26.48 13.69
CA ILE A 63 12.50 -25.62 12.55
C ILE A 63 12.02 -26.22 11.23
N VAL A 64 12.20 -27.53 11.02
CA VAL A 64 11.75 -28.22 9.80
C VAL A 64 10.23 -28.11 9.65
N ASN A 65 9.47 -28.43 10.69
CA ASN A 65 8.01 -28.37 10.68
C ASN A 65 7.52 -26.93 10.41
N ARG A 66 8.17 -25.93 11.03
CA ARG A 66 7.89 -24.52 10.81
C ARG A 66 8.13 -24.09 9.36
N ASN A 67 9.21 -24.56 8.74
CA ASN A 67 9.56 -24.24 7.36
C ASN A 67 8.60 -24.89 6.37
N GLU A 68 8.22 -26.13 6.60
CA GLU A 68 7.22 -26.82 5.79
C GLU A 68 5.87 -26.11 5.86
N LEU A 69 5.42 -25.78 7.08
CA LEU A 69 4.20 -25.00 7.30
C LEU A 69 4.22 -23.66 6.54
N LYS A 70 5.32 -22.91 6.65
CA LYS A 70 5.47 -21.63 5.93
C LYS A 70 5.44 -21.84 4.41
N SER A 71 6.10 -22.88 3.91
CA SER A 71 6.16 -23.16 2.48
C SER A 71 4.78 -23.53 1.92
N ALA A 72 4.01 -24.33 2.66
CA ALA A 72 2.63 -24.67 2.30
C ALA A 72 1.72 -23.44 2.26
N ILE A 73 1.85 -22.51 3.22
CA ILE A 73 1.12 -21.23 3.21
C ILE A 73 1.47 -20.40 1.97
N VAL A 74 2.77 -20.28 1.64
CA VAL A 74 3.23 -19.52 0.48
C VAL A 74 2.71 -20.12 -0.83
N ALA A 75 2.79 -21.45 -0.98
CA ALA A 75 2.25 -22.14 -2.14
C ALA A 75 0.73 -21.93 -2.26
N SER A 76 -0.01 -22.02 -1.15
CA SER A 76 -1.44 -21.74 -1.14
C SER A 76 -1.75 -20.28 -1.51
N ASN A 77 -0.95 -19.31 -1.06
CA ASN A 77 -1.13 -17.89 -1.42
C ASN A 77 -0.95 -17.69 -2.93
N ALA A 78 0.03 -18.36 -3.53
CA ALA A 78 0.32 -18.26 -4.95
C ALA A 78 -0.74 -18.94 -5.84
N ALA A 79 -1.36 -20.01 -5.35
CA ALA A 79 -2.31 -20.81 -6.13
C ALA A 79 -3.78 -20.41 -5.95
N THR A 80 -4.14 -19.73 -4.85
CA THR A 80 -5.55 -19.40 -4.56
C THR A 80 -5.92 -18.07 -5.18
N GLU A 81 -6.96 -18.04 -6.01
CA GLU A 81 -7.53 -16.81 -6.55
C GLU A 81 -8.55 -16.16 -5.60
N ILE A 82 -8.60 -14.84 -5.63
CA ILE A 82 -9.55 -13.99 -4.93
C ILE A 82 -10.09 -12.93 -5.89
N THR A 83 -11.33 -12.51 -5.68
CA THR A 83 -11.91 -11.39 -6.42
C THR A 83 -12.09 -10.20 -5.49
N VAL A 84 -11.46 -9.08 -5.83
CA VAL A 84 -11.48 -7.84 -5.05
C VAL A 84 -11.90 -6.71 -5.98
N ASN A 85 -12.99 -6.00 -5.62
CA ASN A 85 -13.55 -4.93 -6.44
C ASN A 85 -13.81 -5.33 -7.92
N GLY A 86 -14.26 -6.56 -8.15
CA GLY A 86 -14.50 -7.09 -9.50
C GLY A 86 -13.24 -7.54 -10.27
N VAL A 87 -12.04 -7.37 -9.71
CA VAL A 87 -10.78 -7.82 -10.29
C VAL A 87 -10.37 -9.15 -9.65
N THR A 88 -10.20 -10.19 -10.47
CA THR A 88 -9.66 -11.47 -10.03
C THR A 88 -8.13 -11.41 -10.02
N MET A 89 -7.54 -11.83 -8.92
CA MET A 89 -6.09 -11.89 -8.70
C MET A 89 -5.76 -13.04 -7.74
N THR A 90 -4.53 -13.52 -7.72
CA THR A 90 -4.08 -14.46 -6.69
C THR A 90 -4.07 -13.80 -5.32
N ARG A 91 -4.19 -14.61 -4.26
CA ARG A 91 -4.10 -14.12 -2.88
C ARG A 91 -2.74 -13.46 -2.63
N ALA A 92 -1.67 -13.97 -3.23
CA ALA A 92 -0.35 -13.36 -3.19
C ALA A 92 -0.34 -11.96 -3.83
N GLU A 93 -0.92 -11.80 -5.01
CA GLU A 93 -1.06 -10.50 -5.68
C GLU A 93 -1.90 -9.52 -4.85
N GLY A 94 -3.01 -9.98 -4.25
CA GLY A 94 -3.82 -9.14 -3.37
C GLY A 94 -3.04 -8.66 -2.13
N ILE A 95 -2.23 -9.52 -1.52
CA ILE A 95 -1.35 -9.14 -0.40
C ILE A 95 -0.30 -8.12 -0.84
N GLU A 96 0.32 -8.31 -2.00
CA GLU A 96 1.32 -7.35 -2.50
C GLU A 96 0.69 -6.02 -2.90
N ARG A 97 -0.51 -6.06 -3.50
CA ARG A 97 -1.24 -4.85 -3.88
C ARG A 97 -1.58 -3.98 -2.69
N LYS A 98 -1.77 -4.54 -1.48
CA LYS A 98 -1.90 -3.73 -0.25
C LYS A 98 -0.69 -2.84 0.02
N ASN A 99 0.51 -3.26 -0.39
CA ASN A 99 1.72 -2.45 -0.27
C ASN A 99 1.86 -1.48 -1.45
N SER A 100 1.61 -1.97 -2.67
CA SER A 100 1.83 -1.18 -3.89
C SER A 100 0.75 -0.14 -4.18
N ILE A 101 -0.46 -0.26 -3.61
CA ILE A 101 -1.56 0.72 -3.78
C ILE A 101 -1.15 2.13 -3.34
N GLN A 102 -0.12 2.26 -2.49
CA GLN A 102 0.43 3.55 -2.14
C GLN A 102 0.90 4.36 -3.36
N TYR A 103 1.38 3.71 -4.43
CA TYR A 103 1.75 4.38 -5.67
C TYR A 103 0.54 5.01 -6.37
N GLU A 104 -0.58 4.29 -6.43
CA GLU A 104 -1.87 4.77 -6.97
C GLU A 104 -2.39 5.95 -6.15
N LYS A 105 -2.32 5.87 -4.81
CA LYS A 105 -2.69 6.96 -3.89
C LYS A 105 -1.82 8.21 -4.10
N ASN A 106 -0.51 8.02 -4.26
CA ASN A 106 0.41 9.11 -4.51
C ASN A 106 0.13 9.78 -5.86
N LEU A 107 -0.15 8.99 -6.90
CA LEU A 107 -0.55 9.49 -8.21
C LEU A 107 -1.85 10.30 -8.13
N LEU A 108 -2.90 9.75 -7.48
CA LEU A 108 -4.17 10.44 -7.30
C LEU A 108 -3.99 11.79 -6.59
N ASN A 109 -3.21 11.81 -5.51
CA ASN A 109 -2.89 13.05 -4.78
C ASN A 109 -2.19 14.07 -5.68
N LYS A 110 -1.22 13.64 -6.48
CA LYS A 110 -0.52 14.52 -7.42
C LYS A 110 -1.48 15.07 -8.49
N MET A 111 -2.35 14.24 -9.06
CA MET A 111 -3.36 14.66 -10.03
C MET A 111 -4.32 15.69 -9.44
N LYS A 112 -4.80 15.47 -8.20
CA LYS A 112 -5.67 16.43 -7.48
C LYS A 112 -4.98 17.77 -7.24
N LEU A 113 -3.71 17.74 -6.81
CA LEU A 113 -2.93 18.95 -6.60
C LEU A 113 -2.72 19.74 -7.90
N ASP A 114 -2.36 19.06 -8.99
CA ASP A 114 -2.12 19.71 -10.29
C ASP A 114 -3.40 20.28 -10.88
N TYR A 115 -4.51 19.55 -10.77
CA TYR A 115 -5.82 20.04 -11.19
C TYR A 115 -6.20 21.33 -10.46
N VAL A 116 -6.11 21.33 -9.13
CA VAL A 116 -6.45 22.49 -8.30
C VAL A 116 -5.50 23.67 -8.59
N ALA A 117 -4.20 23.40 -8.75
CA ALA A 117 -3.21 24.43 -9.05
C ALA A 117 -3.47 25.09 -10.42
N ALA A 118 -3.72 24.29 -11.46
CA ALA A 118 -4.03 24.78 -12.80
C ALA A 118 -5.34 25.58 -12.83
N MET A 119 -6.40 25.09 -12.19
CA MET A 119 -7.67 25.82 -12.08
C MET A 119 -7.51 27.16 -11.36
N ARG A 120 -6.78 27.18 -10.23
CA ARG A 120 -6.48 28.42 -9.50
C ARG A 120 -5.66 29.41 -10.32
N LEU A 121 -4.70 28.92 -11.10
CA LEU A 121 -3.89 29.77 -11.98
C LEU A 121 -4.75 30.41 -13.07
N VAL A 122 -5.57 29.61 -13.77
CA VAL A 122 -6.49 30.10 -14.79
C VAL A 122 -7.44 31.15 -14.19
N GLU A 123 -8.06 30.86 -13.05
CA GLU A 123 -8.95 31.80 -12.38
C GLU A 123 -8.24 33.09 -11.96
N SER A 124 -7.03 32.98 -11.40
CA SER A 124 -6.26 34.14 -10.92
C SER A 124 -5.76 35.02 -12.06
N GLU A 125 -5.27 34.45 -13.16
CA GLU A 125 -4.77 35.23 -14.30
C GLU A 125 -5.94 35.85 -15.07
N ASN A 126 -7.04 35.13 -15.26
CA ASN A 126 -8.22 35.71 -15.92
C ASN A 126 -8.84 36.85 -15.11
N LYS A 127 -8.82 36.79 -13.77
CA LYS A 127 -9.18 37.95 -12.92
C LYS A 127 -8.28 39.17 -13.14
N LYS A 128 -6.99 38.97 -13.43
CA LYS A 128 -6.07 40.09 -13.74
C LYS A 128 -6.36 40.65 -15.13
N VAL A 129 -6.66 39.79 -16.11
CA VAL A 129 -7.07 40.21 -17.46
C VAL A 129 -8.35 41.05 -17.37
N ASP A 130 -9.34 40.59 -16.59
CA ASP A 130 -10.59 41.32 -16.34
C ASP A 130 -10.32 42.69 -15.71
N ALA A 131 -9.51 42.74 -14.65
CA ALA A 131 -9.14 44.00 -13.99
C ALA A 131 -8.41 44.97 -14.94
N LYS A 132 -7.55 44.47 -15.84
CA LYS A 132 -6.87 45.29 -16.83
C LYS A 132 -7.80 45.80 -17.93
N ILE A 133 -8.75 44.99 -18.37
CA ILE A 133 -9.80 45.44 -19.27
C ILE A 133 -10.61 46.56 -18.62
N ASP A 134 -11.00 46.41 -17.36
CA ASP A 134 -11.73 47.44 -16.61
C ASP A 134 -10.94 48.74 -16.47
N GLU A 135 -9.64 48.67 -16.13
CA GLU A 135 -8.75 49.83 -16.09
C GLU A 135 -8.66 50.53 -17.47
N MET A 136 -8.50 49.77 -18.56
CA MET A 136 -8.42 50.31 -19.91
C MET A 136 -9.72 51.02 -20.31
N LEU A 137 -10.87 50.44 -19.99
CA LEU A 137 -12.18 51.03 -20.23
C LEU A 137 -12.37 52.32 -19.42
N GLN A 138 -12.03 52.33 -18.13
CA GLN A 138 -12.10 53.53 -17.29
C GLN A 138 -11.19 54.66 -17.80
N ALA A 139 -9.96 54.34 -18.20
CA ALA A 139 -9.03 55.32 -18.76
C ALA A 139 -9.53 55.91 -20.09
N TRP A 140 -10.28 55.13 -20.88
CA TRP A 140 -10.90 55.59 -22.12
C TRP A 140 -12.10 56.52 -21.87
N VAL A 141 -12.97 56.18 -20.90
CA VAL A 141 -14.07 57.07 -20.44
C VAL A 141 -13.53 58.40 -19.91
N GLY A 142 -12.47 58.35 -19.09
CA GLY A 142 -11.89 59.54 -18.46
C GLY A 142 -11.28 60.54 -19.44
N LYS A 143 -10.95 60.12 -20.67
CA LYS A 143 -10.42 60.98 -21.74
C LYS A 143 -11.49 61.70 -22.57
N ASP A 144 -12.73 61.21 -22.59
CA ASP A 144 -13.84 61.79 -23.35
C ASP A 144 -15.12 61.77 -22.49
N SER A 145 -15.18 62.67 -21.51
CA SER A 145 -16.24 62.77 -20.49
C SER A 145 -17.63 63.12 -21.04
N SER A 146 -17.76 63.27 -22.37
CA SER A 146 -19.00 63.59 -23.08
C SER A 146 -19.70 62.39 -23.72
N LYS A 147 -19.07 61.21 -23.78
CA LYS A 147 -19.64 60.01 -24.43
C LYS A 147 -19.96 58.90 -23.43
N LYS A 148 -21.22 58.48 -23.37
CA LYS A 148 -21.55 57.13 -22.91
C LYS A 148 -20.93 56.16 -23.91
N ILE A 149 -20.05 55.26 -23.47
CA ILE A 149 -19.47 54.26 -24.36
C ILE A 149 -20.60 53.38 -24.91
N ALA A 150 -20.70 53.28 -26.24
CA ALA A 150 -21.54 52.31 -26.90
C ALA A 150 -20.99 50.90 -26.62
N LYS A 151 -21.84 49.90 -26.39
CA LYS A 151 -21.38 48.53 -26.08
C LYS A 151 -20.43 47.99 -27.14
N GLU A 152 -20.62 48.39 -28.39
CA GLU A 152 -19.78 48.01 -29.52
C GLU A 152 -18.32 48.49 -29.37
N ASP A 153 -18.10 49.72 -28.88
CA ASP A 153 -16.76 50.29 -28.67
C ASP A 153 -16.05 49.67 -27.45
N GLN A 154 -16.82 49.32 -26.42
CA GLN A 154 -16.36 48.56 -25.26
C GLN A 154 -15.87 47.16 -25.65
N GLU A 155 -16.62 46.46 -26.50
CA GLU A 155 -16.27 45.14 -27.00
C GLU A 155 -15.06 45.18 -27.94
N ALA A 156 -14.95 46.20 -28.80
CA ALA A 156 -13.83 46.37 -29.73
C ALA A 156 -12.49 46.56 -29.01
N LEU A 157 -12.49 47.15 -27.80
CA LEU A 157 -11.29 47.36 -27.00
C LEU A 157 -10.94 46.13 -26.13
N SER A 158 -11.96 45.43 -25.61
CA SER A 158 -11.79 44.35 -24.64
C SER A 158 -11.51 42.99 -25.27
N LYS A 159 -12.14 42.65 -26.41
CA LYS A 159 -11.97 41.36 -27.07
C LYS A 159 -10.52 41.07 -27.49
N PRO A 160 -9.80 41.97 -28.18
CA PRO A 160 -8.41 41.69 -28.60
C PRO A 160 -7.47 41.49 -27.42
N TYR A 161 -7.68 42.24 -26.33
CA TYR A 161 -6.86 42.09 -25.12
C TYR A 161 -7.16 40.77 -24.40
N ARG A 162 -8.42 40.36 -24.32
CA ARG A 162 -8.80 39.07 -23.74
C ARG A 162 -8.26 37.91 -24.58
N GLU A 163 -8.48 37.91 -25.88
CA GLU A 163 -7.99 36.84 -26.78
C GLU A 163 -6.47 36.67 -26.73
N ALA A 164 -5.72 37.76 -26.53
CA ALA A 164 -4.27 37.72 -26.43
C ALA A 164 -3.73 37.29 -25.06
N ASN A 165 -4.50 37.44 -23.97
CA ASN A 165 -4.00 37.28 -22.59
C ASN A 165 -4.81 36.30 -21.73
N GLU A 166 -5.94 35.78 -22.20
CA GLU A 166 -6.77 34.82 -21.47
C GLU A 166 -6.04 33.50 -21.27
N PHE A 167 -6.09 32.99 -20.04
CA PHE A 167 -5.57 31.69 -19.68
C PHE A 167 -6.64 30.63 -19.91
N GLY A 168 -6.26 29.58 -20.65
CA GLY A 168 -7.06 28.39 -20.85
C GLY A 168 -6.64 27.26 -19.91
N PHE A 169 -7.60 26.48 -19.45
CA PHE A 169 -7.33 25.21 -18.80
C PHE A 169 -7.05 24.15 -19.87
N ILE A 170 -5.85 23.55 -19.84
CA ILE A 170 -5.42 22.54 -20.80
C ILE A 170 -5.50 21.17 -20.14
N ASP A 171 -6.47 20.36 -20.56
CA ASP A 171 -6.64 18.99 -20.08
C ASP A 171 -6.62 17.99 -21.25
N PRO A 172 -5.44 17.45 -21.59
CA PRO A 172 -5.32 16.46 -22.65
C PRO A 172 -5.73 15.06 -22.20
N LEU A 173 -5.97 14.84 -20.89
CA LEU A 173 -6.15 13.51 -20.32
C LEU A 173 -7.59 13.23 -19.88
N GLY A 174 -8.45 14.23 -19.79
CA GLY A 174 -9.71 14.10 -19.05
C GLY A 174 -9.40 13.82 -17.58
N ILE A 175 -8.56 14.65 -16.96
CA ILE A 175 -7.97 14.40 -15.65
C ILE A 175 -9.04 14.17 -14.58
N TYR A 176 -10.20 14.83 -14.67
CA TYR A 176 -11.31 14.65 -13.74
C TYR A 176 -11.84 13.21 -13.74
N GLU A 177 -12.18 12.67 -14.91
CA GLU A 177 -12.69 11.30 -15.04
C GLU A 177 -11.65 10.27 -14.57
N LYS A 178 -10.37 10.49 -14.91
CA LYS A 178 -9.28 9.61 -14.47
C LYS A 178 -9.08 9.65 -12.95
N MET A 179 -9.18 10.82 -12.32
CA MET A 179 -9.13 10.95 -10.86
C MET A 179 -10.27 10.19 -10.21
N THR A 180 -11.50 10.37 -10.70
CA THR A 180 -12.69 9.70 -10.14
C THR A 180 -12.61 8.18 -10.29
N ALA A 181 -12.17 7.68 -11.45
CA ALA A 181 -12.00 6.24 -11.68
C ALA A 181 -10.93 5.65 -10.77
N LEU A 182 -9.78 6.33 -10.63
CA LEU A 182 -8.69 5.88 -9.77
C LEU A 182 -9.07 5.91 -8.29
N GLU A 183 -9.82 6.93 -7.85
CA GLU A 183 -10.35 7.03 -6.49
C GLU A 183 -11.34 5.89 -6.19
N ALA A 184 -12.27 5.60 -7.11
CA ALA A 184 -13.21 4.50 -6.96
C ALA A 184 -12.51 3.12 -6.91
N ASP A 185 -11.45 2.92 -7.68
CA ASP A 185 -10.69 1.66 -7.64
C ASP A 185 -9.90 1.51 -6.33
N ILE A 186 -9.25 2.58 -5.86
CA ILE A 186 -8.52 2.59 -4.58
C ILE A 186 -9.48 2.28 -3.42
N ASP A 187 -10.58 3.02 -3.32
CA ASP A 187 -11.56 2.86 -2.24
C ASP A 187 -12.20 1.47 -2.29
N GLY A 188 -12.57 1.01 -3.50
CA GLY A 188 -13.15 -0.31 -3.70
C GLY A 188 -12.19 -1.43 -3.33
N PHE A 189 -10.89 -1.29 -3.61
CA PHE A 189 -9.89 -2.26 -3.20
C PHE A 189 -9.66 -2.24 -1.68
N GLU A 190 -9.39 -1.07 -1.08
CA GLU A 190 -9.08 -0.93 0.35
C GLU A 190 -10.25 -1.39 1.23
N SER A 191 -11.49 -1.13 0.81
CA SER A 191 -12.68 -1.55 1.56
C SER A 191 -12.93 -3.06 1.56
N ASN A 192 -12.46 -3.79 0.54
CA ASN A 192 -12.83 -5.20 0.33
C ASN A 192 -11.68 -6.19 0.58
N ILE A 193 -10.43 -5.78 0.35
CA ILE A 193 -9.28 -6.70 0.38
C ILE A 193 -9.15 -7.46 1.70
N ASP A 194 -9.32 -6.81 2.85
CA ASP A 194 -9.12 -7.44 4.16
C ASP A 194 -10.18 -8.52 4.44
N SER A 195 -11.45 -8.20 4.19
CA SER A 195 -12.54 -9.15 4.35
C SER A 195 -12.38 -10.36 3.42
N THR A 196 -12.01 -10.11 2.15
CA THR A 196 -11.77 -11.18 1.17
C THR A 196 -10.59 -12.06 1.57
N LEU A 197 -9.49 -11.49 2.07
CA LEU A 197 -8.34 -12.26 2.54
C LEU A 197 -8.69 -13.11 3.76
N VAL A 198 -9.45 -12.57 4.72
CA VAL A 198 -9.90 -13.30 5.92
C VAL A 198 -10.78 -14.48 5.52
N LEU A 199 -11.76 -14.27 4.65
CA LEU A 199 -12.65 -15.33 4.16
C LEU A 199 -11.88 -16.39 3.36
N SER A 200 -10.98 -15.97 2.46
CA SER A 200 -10.13 -16.89 1.70
C SER A 200 -9.26 -17.75 2.64
N ASN A 201 -8.64 -17.14 3.65
CA ASN A 201 -7.82 -17.87 4.62
C ASN A 201 -8.62 -18.88 5.47
N ALA A 202 -9.86 -18.53 5.83
CA ALA A 202 -10.73 -19.40 6.62
C ALA A 202 -11.32 -20.56 5.82
N THR A 203 -11.45 -20.41 4.49
CA THR A 203 -12.07 -21.42 3.61
C THR A 203 -11.06 -22.23 2.79
N THR A 204 -9.80 -21.81 2.75
CA THR A 204 -8.71 -22.54 2.07
C THR A 204 -8.00 -23.48 3.02
N PHE A 205 -7.75 -24.70 2.57
CA PHE A 205 -7.05 -25.73 3.33
C PHE A 205 -5.67 -26.03 2.74
N ILE A 206 -4.71 -26.34 3.60
CA ILE A 206 -3.38 -26.82 3.24
C ILE A 206 -3.13 -28.19 3.86
N GLU A 207 -2.26 -28.97 3.21
CA GLU A 207 -1.83 -30.29 3.67
C GLU A 207 -0.38 -30.24 4.13
N LEU A 208 -0.11 -30.87 5.27
CA LEU A 208 1.21 -30.95 5.91
C LEU A 208 1.58 -32.42 6.09
N SER A 209 2.86 -32.73 5.93
CA SER A 209 3.38 -34.10 5.97
C SER A 209 3.77 -34.57 7.38
N PHE A 210 4.04 -33.65 8.30
CA PHE A 210 4.36 -33.92 9.71
C PHE A 210 3.14 -33.98 10.63
#